data_AF-A0A6A3H255-F1
#
_entry.id   AF-A0A6A3H255-F1
#
_cell.length_a   1.000
_cell.length_b   1.000
_cell.length_c   1.000
_cell.angle_alpha   90.00
_cell.angle_beta   90.00
_cell.angle_gamma   90.00
#
_symmetry.space_group_name_H-M   'P 1'
#
loop_
_entity.id
_entity.type
_entity.pdbx_description
1 polymer ?
#
loop_
_entity_poly.entity_id
_entity_poly.type
_entity_poly.pdbx_seq_one_letter_code
_entity_poly.pdbx_strand_id
1 'polypeptide(L)' 'MPRFAGVEVGGTTWVAAIAEDHPENILEKFEVDTTTPDETMGAIVAWLKERKFDSIGI' A
#
# COMPACT_ATOMS: atom_id res chain seq x y z
N MET A 1 6.42 5.13 17.06
CA MET A 1 6.74 5.98 15.91
C MET A 1 5.54 5.92 14.97
N PRO A 2 5.19 7.02 14.28
CA PRO A 2 4.05 7.01 13.36
C PRO A 2 4.31 6.02 12.23
N ARG A 3 3.25 5.38 11.75
CA ARG A 3 3.28 4.46 10.61
C ARG A 3 2.45 5.01 9.47
N PHE A 4 3.01 4.93 8.28
CA PHE A 4 2.39 5.45 7.07
C PHE A 4 2.13 4.30 6.09
N ALA A 5 0.92 4.23 5.56
CA ALA A 5 0.66 3.45 4.36
C ALA A 5 0.90 4.31 3.12
N GLY A 6 1.51 3.73 2.09
CA GLY A 6 1.59 4.31 0.75
C GLY A 6 0.96 3.36 -0.26
N VAL A 7 0.23 3.88 -1.24
CA VAL A 7 -0.32 3.11 -2.37
C VAL A 7 0.02 3.80 -3.68
N GLU A 8 1.02 3.31 -4.39
CA GLU A 8 1.33 3.78 -5.74
C GLU A 8 0.39 3.12 -6.77
N VAL A 9 -0.35 3.95 -7.50
CA VAL A 9 -1.34 3.50 -8.50
C VAL A 9 -0.77 3.63 -9.91
N GLY A 10 -0.37 2.51 -10.51
CA GLY A 10 0.12 2.44 -11.87
C GLY A 10 -0.85 1.79 -12.87
N GLY A 11 -0.62 2.03 -14.16
CA GLY A 11 -1.36 1.37 -15.24
C GLY A 11 -1.01 -0.12 -15.41
N THR A 12 0.17 -0.54 -14.94
CA THR A 12 0.67 -1.92 -15.04
C THR A 12 0.68 -2.64 -13.70
N THR A 13 1.04 -1.94 -12.63
CA THR A 13 1.21 -2.51 -11.30
C THR A 13 0.77 -1.49 -10.25
N TRP A 14 0.19 -1.95 -9.15
CA TRP A 14 -0.01 -1.17 -7.93
C TRP A 14 0.93 -1.67 -6.84
N VAL A 15 1.42 -0.75 -6.02
CA VAL A 15 2.31 -1.08 -4.90
C VAL A 15 1.74 -0.49 -3.62
N ALA A 16 1.52 -1.31 -2.60
CA ALA A 16 1.27 -0.85 -1.24
C ALA A 16 2.53 -1.00 -0.39
N ALA A 17 2.77 -0.09 0.55
CA ALA A 17 3.90 -0.15 1.46
C ALA A 17 3.53 0.34 2.87
N ILE A 18 4.24 -0.16 3.89
CA ILE A 18 4.23 0.39 5.24
C ILE A 18 5.60 0.99 5.53
N ALA A 19 5.64 2.25 5.95
CA ALA A 19 6.82 2.94 6.43
C ALA A 19 6.65 3.36 7.90
N GLU A 20 7.76 3.56 8.61
CA GLU A 20 7.77 3.96 10.02
C GLU A 20 8.69 5.15 10.25
N ASP A 21 8.21 6.15 11.00
CA ASP A 21 8.88 7.41 11.32
C ASP A 21 9.07 8.37 10.12
N HIS A 22 9.61 7.87 9.01
CA HIS A 22 9.84 8.61 7.76
C HIS A 22 9.30 7.84 6.54
N PRO A 23 8.69 8.50 5.53
CA PRO A 23 8.14 7.82 4.35
C PRO A 23 9.13 6.96 3.57
N GLU A 24 10.42 7.33 3.58
CA GLU A 24 11.51 6.60 2.94
C GLU A 24 11.94 5.32 3.71
N ASN A 25 11.54 5.18 4.97
CA ASN A 25 11.87 4.03 5.80
C ASN A 25 10.83 2.91 5.62
N ILE A 26 10.84 2.27 4.45
CA ILE A 26 9.91 1.19 4.07
C ILE A 26 10.24 -0.09 4.85
N LEU A 27 9.25 -0.60 5.59
CA LEU A 27 9.34 -1.86 6.36
C LEU A 27 8.89 -3.07 5.53
N GLU A 28 7.79 -2.94 4.80
CA GLU A 28 7.23 -3.98 3.96
C GLU A 28 6.50 -3.38 2.76
N LYS A 29 6.43 -4.15 1.66
CA LYS A 29 5.68 -3.79 0.46
C LYS A 29 4.92 -4.99 -0.11
N PHE A 30 3.89 -4.69 -0.88
CA PHE A 30 3.07 -5.64 -1.63
C PHE A 30 2.79 -5.09 -3.01
N GLU A 31 2.96 -5.94 -4.01
CA GLU A 31 2.80 -5.60 -5.42
C GLU A 31 1.71 -6.48 -6.02
N VAL A 32 0.88 -5.89 -6.87
CA VAL A 32 -0.18 -6.59 -7.60
C VAL A 32 -0.31 -6.01 -9.01
N ASP A 33 -0.51 -6.88 -10.00
CA ASP A 33 -0.75 -6.45 -11.37
C ASP A 33 -2.06 -5.65 -11.47
N THR A 34 -2.06 -4.59 -12.27
CA THR A 34 -3.27 -3.81 -12.56
C THR A 34 -4.17 -4.63 -13.49
N THR A 35 -5.37 -4.97 -13.01
CA THR A 35 -6.39 -5.67 -13.79
C THR A 35 -7.65 -4.81 -13.86
N THR A 36 -8.73 -5.23 -13.18
CA THR A 36 -9.93 -4.42 -13.01
C THR A 36 -9.84 -3.61 -11.72
N PRO A 37 -10.51 -2.45 -11.62
CA PRO A 37 -10.49 -1.64 -10.40
C PRO A 37 -10.88 -2.41 -9.14
N ASP A 38 -11.90 -3.27 -9.21
CA ASP A 38 -12.40 -4.04 -8.06
C ASP A 38 -11.38 -5.09 -7.58
N GLU A 39 -10.72 -5.78 -8.51
CA GLU A 39 -9.70 -6.80 -8.18
C GLU A 39 -8.43 -6.15 -7.62
N THR A 40 -7.89 -5.14 -8.30
CA THR A 40 -6.63 -4.48 -7.90
C THR A 40 -6.81 -3.73 -6.57
N MET A 41 -7.89 -2.94 -6.43
CA MET A 41 -8.20 -2.27 -5.16
C MET A 41 -8.50 -3.28 -4.06
N GLY A 42 -9.23 -4.36 -4.39
CA GLY A 42 -9.56 -5.44 -3.45
C GLY A 42 -8.31 -6.08 -2.85
N ALA A 43 -7.30 -6.37 -3.67
CA ALA A 43 -6.03 -6.93 -3.22
C ALA A 43 -5.27 -5.98 -2.27
N ILE A 44 -5.19 -4.68 -2.63
CA ILE A 44 -4.52 -3.66 -1.81
C ILE A 44 -5.23 -3.47 -0.47
N VAL A 45 -6.57 -3.37 -0.47
CA VAL A 45 -7.37 -3.23 0.76
C VAL A 45 -7.25 -4.47 1.64
N ALA A 46 -7.28 -5.67 1.05
CA ALA A 46 -7.09 -6.92 1.79
C ALA A 46 -5.73 -6.94 2.48
N TRP A 47 -4.68 -6.55 1.76
CA TRP A 47 -3.33 -6.47 2.32
C TRP A 47 -3.25 -5.43 3.45
N LEU A 48 -3.75 -4.21 3.25
CA LEU A 48 -3.70 -3.14 4.25
C LEU A 48 -4.48 -3.45 5.53
N LYS A 49 -5.58 -4.20 5.44
CA LYS A 49 -6.41 -4.59 6.61
C LYS A 49 -5.68 -5.45 7.65
N GLU A 50 -4.60 -6.13 7.24
CA GLU A 50 -3.77 -6.93 8.14
C GLU A 50 -2.68 -6.09 8.82
N ARG A 51 -2.51 -4.82 8.44
CA ARG A 51 -1.51 -3.90 8.99
C ARG A 51 -2.14 -2.79 9.82
N LYS A 52 -1.30 -2.12 10.63
CA LYS A 52 -1.65 -0.92 11.41
C LYS A 52 -0.83 0.27 10.91
N PHE A 53 -1.50 1.36 10.61
CA PHE A 53 -0.93 2.64 10.19
C PHE A 53 -1.82 3.80 10.63
N ASP A 54 -1.25 4.99 10.72
CA ASP A 54 -1.92 6.21 11.21
C ASP A 54 -2.52 7.03 10.07
N SER A 55 -1.89 7.00 8.89
CA SER A 55 -2.38 7.67 7.68
C SER A 55 -1.96 6.94 6.41
N ILE A 56 -2.62 7.27 5.30
CA ILE A 56 -2.38 6.70 3.98
C ILE A 56 -2.17 7.82 2.95
N GLY A 57 -1.17 7.65 2.08
CA GLY A 57 -0.99 8.40 0.84
C GLY A 57 -1.23 7.51 -0.37
N ILE A 58 -1.81 8.07 -1.44
CA ILE A 58 -2.10 7.39 -2.71
C ILE A 58 -1.48 8.21 -3.84
#